data_AF-A0A6C0C0G9-F1
#
_entry.id   AF-A0A6C0C0G9-F1
#
_cell.length_a   1.000
_cell.length_b   1.000
_cell.length_c   1.000
_cell.angle_alpha   90.00
_cell.angle_beta   90.00
_cell.angle_gamma   90.00
#
_symmetry.space_group_name_H-M   'P 1'
#
loop_
_entity.id
_entity.type
_entity.pdbx_description
1 polymer ?
#
loop_
_entity_poly.entity_id
_entity_poly.type
_entity_poly.pdbx_seq_one_letter_code
_entity_poly.pdbx_strand_id
1 'polypeptide(L)'
;MTCRRFSLASSDAMLEAVIRERQHVFSQFAFAGEEAHSCKEFIVNKRDCPLLDLSDRAERSSTIPVLSQYVGEDHGDYPFPPVADYARACAGNYLEPDSVPSDDIDVPAWHKRKSAAVFRGAATGRGVCQDVNMRLRLCALSKRWAMGKLHSPALLDARLTSWNARHKWSAEGTLDIIDPSSAALPLTPRSGASSRNRLTMRQQEQWKYYVLVDGNMGASRLGELAQRCFVVLWVRTTLPQVSHTRAPLIAWEHFVPLATDLSDLEQMLLWCRHNDDHAQQIAENMRDALSPLLHRTALEASLARTLRYLPPPSSEESLRSIMRWLWDRRRSGIYVLLGSHGKVLMFRPFANQDFRNDWDVLRDTSKIRVFLKRARALWPNDRARIIQDSQRWWSNGCLVCNVMPSGVWGESMMPEIYQLVMEAGKLLAITT
;
A
#
# COMPACT_ATOMS: atom_id res chain seq x y z
N MET A 1 -5.15 8.87 -25.99
CA MET A 1 -6.41 8.68 -25.24
C MET A 1 -6.58 9.87 -24.30
N THR A 2 -7.64 10.65 -24.49
CA THR A 2 -7.94 11.81 -23.62
C THR A 2 -8.42 11.29 -22.26
N CYS A 3 -7.57 11.44 -21.24
CA CYS A 3 -7.94 11.19 -19.85
C CYS A 3 -9.12 12.10 -19.49
N ARG A 4 -10.33 11.53 -19.34
CA ARG A 4 -11.47 12.30 -18.82
C ARG A 4 -11.07 12.76 -17.43
N ARG A 5 -10.98 14.09 -17.21
CA ARG A 5 -10.80 14.62 -15.86
C ARG A 5 -11.96 14.13 -15.00
N PHE A 6 -11.67 13.27 -14.04
CA PHE A 6 -12.64 12.85 -13.04
C PHE A 6 -12.94 14.08 -12.16
N SER A 7 -14.20 14.51 -12.08
CA SER A 7 -14.59 15.54 -11.11
C SER A 7 -14.61 14.90 -9.73
N LEU A 8 -13.78 15.42 -8.81
CA LEU A 8 -13.52 14.79 -7.50
C LEU A 8 -14.11 15.57 -6.32
N ALA A 9 -14.78 16.70 -6.59
CA ALA A 9 -15.56 17.40 -5.58
C ALA A 9 -16.94 16.77 -5.51
N SER A 10 -17.40 16.45 -4.30
CA SER A 10 -18.71 15.85 -4.09
C SER A 10 -19.39 16.55 -2.91
N SER A 11 -20.70 16.76 -3.00
CA SER A 11 -21.62 17.14 -1.92
C SER A 11 -22.65 16.04 -1.70
N ASP A 12 -23.45 16.12 -0.64
CA ASP A 12 -24.57 15.17 -0.41
C ASP A 12 -25.51 15.11 -1.62
N ALA A 13 -25.79 16.24 -2.26
CA ALA A 13 -26.59 16.29 -3.49
C ALA A 13 -25.93 15.54 -4.65
N MET A 14 -24.60 15.60 -4.77
CA MET A 14 -23.86 14.83 -5.78
C MET A 14 -23.84 13.34 -5.44
N LEU A 15 -23.77 12.95 -4.17
CA LEU A 15 -23.88 11.56 -3.74
C LEU A 15 -25.27 11.00 -4.07
N GLU A 16 -26.33 11.75 -3.76
CA GLU A 16 -27.70 11.41 -4.14
C GLU A 16 -27.87 11.36 -5.67
N ALA A 17 -27.18 12.23 -6.42
CA ALA A 17 -27.16 12.16 -7.88
C ALA A 17 -26.48 10.88 -8.40
N VAL A 18 -25.40 10.40 -7.77
CA VAL A 18 -24.79 9.10 -8.11
C VAL A 18 -25.76 7.96 -7.87
N ILE A 19 -26.50 7.99 -6.75
CA ILE A 19 -27.51 6.96 -6.44
C ILE A 19 -28.66 7.00 -7.47
N ARG A 20 -29.14 8.19 -7.84
CA ARG A 20 -30.16 8.36 -8.90
C ARG A 20 -29.66 7.93 -10.28
N GLU A 21 -28.42 8.27 -10.63
CA GLU A 21 -27.79 7.84 -11.87
C GLU A 21 -27.70 6.31 -11.92
N ARG A 22 -27.32 5.68 -10.80
CA ARG A 22 -27.34 4.22 -10.65
C ARG A 22 -28.73 3.65 -10.92
N GLN A 23 -29.80 4.19 -10.32
CA GLN A 23 -31.18 3.76 -10.61
C GLN A 23 -31.53 3.91 -12.10
N HIS A 24 -31.16 5.04 -12.71
CA HIS A 24 -31.41 5.29 -14.13
C HIS A 24 -30.72 4.25 -15.01
N VAL A 25 -29.44 3.97 -14.77
CA VAL A 25 -28.67 2.95 -15.49
C VAL A 25 -29.31 1.58 -15.32
N PHE A 26 -29.69 1.17 -14.11
CA PHE A 26 -30.38 -0.10 -13.88
C PHE A 26 -31.72 -0.20 -14.62
N SER A 27 -32.48 0.90 -14.71
CA SER A 27 -33.75 0.94 -15.43
C SER A 27 -33.59 0.89 -16.95
N GLN A 28 -32.50 1.44 -17.50
CA GLN A 28 -32.24 1.48 -18.94
C GLN A 28 -31.57 0.20 -19.45
N PHE A 29 -30.72 -0.41 -18.65
CA PHE A 29 -29.89 -1.55 -19.02
C PHE A 29 -30.34 -2.81 -18.28
N ALA A 30 -31.65 -3.11 -18.34
CA ALA A 30 -32.32 -4.19 -17.61
C ALA A 30 -31.45 -5.45 -17.51
N PHE A 31 -30.97 -5.75 -16.30
CA PHE A 31 -30.11 -6.89 -15.97
C PHE A 31 -30.90 -8.21 -15.84
N ALA A 32 -31.89 -8.41 -16.71
CA ALA A 32 -32.84 -9.52 -16.60
C ALA A 32 -32.15 -10.87 -16.86
N GLY A 33 -32.22 -11.79 -15.87
CA GLY A 33 -32.11 -13.23 -16.11
C GLY A 33 -30.73 -13.88 -16.05
N GLU A 34 -29.67 -13.22 -15.59
CA GLU A 34 -28.36 -13.87 -15.45
C GLU A 34 -28.19 -14.48 -14.05
N GLU A 35 -28.57 -15.75 -13.89
CA GLU A 35 -28.12 -16.61 -12.80
C GLU A 35 -26.73 -17.19 -13.11
N ALA A 36 -25.69 -16.46 -12.72
CA ALA A 36 -24.39 -17.02 -12.34
C ALA A 36 -23.59 -15.94 -11.61
N HIS A 37 -22.97 -16.30 -10.49
CA HIS A 37 -22.13 -15.40 -9.69
C HIS A 37 -21.17 -14.58 -10.58
N SER A 38 -21.32 -13.25 -10.53
CA SER A 38 -20.48 -12.23 -11.18
C SER A 38 -20.86 -10.86 -10.62
N CYS A 39 -20.08 -10.38 -9.66
CA CYS A 39 -20.29 -9.08 -9.05
C CYS A 39 -20.04 -7.94 -10.05
N LYS A 40 -21.11 -7.25 -10.42
CA LYS A 40 -21.09 -6.11 -11.36
C LYS A 40 -21.07 -4.75 -10.68
N GLU A 41 -21.38 -4.67 -9.38
CA GLU A 41 -21.39 -3.41 -8.63
C GLU A 41 -20.58 -3.57 -7.33
N PHE A 42 -19.56 -2.74 -7.15
CA PHE A 42 -18.60 -2.85 -6.07
C PHE A 42 -17.91 -1.50 -5.79
N ILE A 43 -17.24 -1.42 -4.64
CA ILE A 43 -16.41 -0.29 -4.26
C ILE A 43 -14.94 -0.65 -4.40
N VAL A 44 -14.13 0.22 -4.99
CA VAL A 44 -12.66 0.12 -4.92
C VAL A 44 -12.14 1.10 -3.87
N ASN A 45 -11.41 0.57 -2.89
CA ASN A 45 -10.67 1.35 -1.92
C ASN A 45 -9.29 1.70 -2.47
N LYS A 46 -9.03 2.99 -2.64
CA LYS A 46 -7.73 3.52 -3.08
C LYS A 46 -6.66 3.52 -1.96
N ARG A 47 -7.07 3.42 -0.69
CA ARG A 47 -6.15 3.56 0.44
C ARG A 47 -5.24 2.34 0.58
N ASP A 48 -4.20 2.53 1.39
CA ASP A 48 -3.31 1.43 1.77
C ASP A 48 -4.01 0.49 2.77
N CYS A 49 -4.80 1.05 3.69
CA CYS A 49 -5.49 0.25 4.70
C CYS A 49 -6.83 -0.27 4.16
N PRO A 50 -7.17 -1.55 4.36
CA PRO A 50 -8.54 -2.05 4.18
C PRO A 50 -9.54 -1.23 5.00
N LEU A 51 -10.81 -1.20 4.57
CA LEU A 51 -11.82 -0.31 5.14
C LEU A 51 -12.74 -0.97 6.16
N LEU A 52 -13.12 -2.23 5.93
CA LEU A 52 -14.12 -2.99 6.67
C LEU A 52 -13.43 -3.82 7.75
N ASP A 53 -13.35 -3.29 8.96
CA ASP A 53 -12.92 -4.00 10.15
C ASP A 53 -14.07 -4.90 10.63
N LEU A 54 -13.86 -6.22 10.57
CA LEU A 54 -14.89 -7.17 10.99
C LEU A 54 -15.11 -7.13 12.50
N SER A 55 -14.31 -6.48 13.33
CA SER A 55 -14.67 -6.28 14.74
C SER A 55 -15.86 -5.31 14.92
N ASP A 56 -16.13 -4.43 13.96
CA ASP A 56 -17.25 -3.48 14.00
C ASP A 56 -18.53 -4.09 13.42
N ARG A 57 -19.60 -4.11 14.24
CA ARG A 57 -20.91 -4.66 13.87
C ARG A 57 -21.55 -3.94 12.69
N ALA A 58 -21.37 -2.63 12.56
CA ALA A 58 -21.90 -1.86 11.43
C ALA A 58 -21.19 -2.24 10.13
N GLU A 59 -19.88 -2.47 10.19
CA GLU A 59 -19.04 -2.79 9.03
C GLU A 59 -19.30 -4.23 8.53
N ARG A 60 -19.58 -5.18 9.44
CA ARG A 60 -20.02 -6.55 9.07
C ARG A 60 -21.30 -6.61 8.24
N SER A 61 -22.15 -5.60 8.34
CA SER A 61 -23.47 -5.59 7.68
C SER A 61 -23.44 -5.10 6.23
N SER A 62 -22.28 -4.65 5.72
CA SER A 62 -22.13 -4.24 4.33
C SER A 62 -22.33 -5.41 3.38
N THR A 63 -23.28 -5.28 2.45
CA THR A 63 -23.53 -6.30 1.42
C THR A 63 -22.97 -5.93 0.05
N ILE A 64 -22.38 -4.74 -0.10
CA ILE A 64 -21.68 -4.35 -1.33
C ILE A 64 -20.20 -4.67 -1.14
N PRO A 65 -19.58 -5.45 -2.05
CA PRO A 65 -18.16 -5.77 -1.93
C PRO A 65 -17.27 -4.53 -2.00
N VAL A 66 -16.35 -4.42 -1.04
CA VAL A 66 -15.27 -3.42 -1.03
C VAL A 66 -13.97 -4.13 -1.37
N LEU A 67 -13.25 -3.65 -2.39
CA LEU A 67 -12.00 -4.25 -2.85
C LEU A 67 -10.81 -3.37 -2.44
N SER A 68 -9.81 -3.96 -1.79
CA SER A 68 -8.62 -3.31 -1.25
C SER A 68 -7.33 -4.01 -1.70
N GLN A 69 -6.26 -3.23 -1.90
CA GLN A 69 -4.95 -3.78 -2.32
C GLN A 69 -4.33 -4.74 -1.28
N TYR A 70 -4.60 -4.48 -0.01
CA TYR A 70 -4.15 -5.27 1.12
C TYR A 70 -5.37 -5.70 1.91
N VAL A 71 -5.49 -7.00 2.17
CA VAL A 71 -6.55 -7.58 2.99
C VAL A 71 -5.97 -8.45 4.10
N GLY A 72 -6.77 -8.76 5.13
CA GLY A 72 -6.34 -9.53 6.29
C GLY A 72 -7.51 -10.29 6.88
N GLU A 73 -7.23 -11.26 7.74
CA GLU A 73 -8.25 -12.17 8.31
C GLU A 73 -9.35 -11.43 9.08
N ASP A 74 -8.99 -10.32 9.72
CA ASP A 74 -9.94 -9.49 10.49
C ASP A 74 -10.70 -8.46 9.63
N HIS A 75 -10.58 -8.51 8.30
CA HIS A 75 -11.20 -7.52 7.41
C HIS A 75 -12.16 -8.15 6.40
N GLY A 76 -13.25 -7.42 6.10
CA GLY A 76 -14.28 -7.83 5.15
C GLY A 76 -13.99 -7.40 3.70
N ASP A 77 -12.88 -6.70 3.47
CA ASP A 77 -12.43 -6.31 2.14
C ASP A 77 -11.97 -7.51 1.31
N TYR A 78 -12.24 -7.45 0.02
CA TYR A 78 -11.78 -8.42 -0.97
C TYR A 78 -10.51 -7.95 -1.68
N PRO A 79 -9.65 -8.86 -2.17
CA PRO A 79 -8.39 -8.48 -2.77
C PRO A 79 -8.58 -7.73 -4.10
N PHE A 80 -7.99 -6.55 -4.20
CA PHE A 80 -7.73 -5.85 -5.45
C PHE A 80 -6.25 -6.04 -5.83
N PRO A 81 -5.89 -6.30 -7.09
CA PRO A 81 -4.48 -6.42 -7.47
C PRO A 81 -3.68 -5.15 -7.10
N PRO A 82 -2.45 -5.26 -6.59
CA PRO A 82 -1.64 -4.10 -6.23
C PRO A 82 -1.46 -3.17 -7.43
N VAL A 83 -1.87 -1.91 -7.30
CA VAL A 83 -1.94 -0.99 -8.44
C VAL A 83 -0.56 -0.60 -8.95
N ALA A 84 0.43 -0.55 -8.04
CA ALA A 84 1.82 -0.31 -8.41
C ALA A 84 2.38 -1.43 -9.31
N ASP A 85 2.01 -2.68 -9.05
CA ASP A 85 2.42 -3.83 -9.86
C ASP A 85 1.72 -3.80 -11.22
N TYR A 86 0.44 -3.42 -11.27
CA TYR A 86 -0.25 -3.22 -12.54
C TYR A 86 0.34 -2.08 -13.36
N ALA A 87 0.67 -0.95 -12.73
CA ALA A 87 1.31 0.19 -13.38
C ALA A 87 2.65 -0.21 -14.04
N ARG A 88 3.49 -0.96 -13.32
CA ARG A 88 4.75 -1.50 -13.86
C ARG A 88 4.50 -2.46 -15.02
N ALA A 89 3.51 -3.35 -14.89
CA ALA A 89 3.13 -4.29 -15.93
C ALA A 89 2.69 -3.58 -17.22
N CYS A 90 1.84 -2.55 -17.10
CA CYS A 90 1.35 -1.76 -18.22
C CYS A 90 2.45 -0.98 -18.93
N ALA A 91 3.44 -0.49 -18.17
CA ALA A 91 4.57 0.23 -18.73
C ALA A 91 5.58 -0.68 -19.44
N GLY A 92 5.48 -2.01 -19.30
CA GLY A 92 6.51 -2.96 -19.76
C GLY A 92 7.76 -2.99 -18.87
N ASN A 93 7.72 -2.31 -17.71
CA ASN A 93 8.90 -1.84 -17.00
C ASN A 93 9.14 -2.56 -15.67
N TYR A 94 8.89 -3.88 -15.57
CA TYR A 94 9.29 -4.61 -14.36
C TYR A 94 10.81 -4.65 -14.21
N LEU A 95 11.58 -4.67 -15.30
CA LEU A 95 13.03 -4.81 -15.30
C LEU A 95 13.79 -3.55 -15.75
N GLU A 96 13.10 -2.63 -16.43
CA GLU A 96 13.68 -1.37 -16.89
C GLU A 96 13.73 -0.30 -15.77
N PRO A 97 14.59 0.74 -15.92
CA PRO A 97 14.93 1.65 -14.84
C PRO A 97 13.73 2.54 -14.45
N ASP A 98 13.62 2.87 -13.16
CA ASP A 98 12.87 4.04 -12.71
C ASP A 98 13.20 5.24 -13.61
N SER A 99 12.30 6.22 -13.76
CA SER A 99 12.46 7.49 -14.53
C SER A 99 13.75 8.33 -14.34
N VAL A 100 14.73 7.84 -13.57
CA VAL A 100 16.11 8.27 -13.57
C VAL A 100 16.82 7.61 -14.77
N PRO A 101 17.56 8.35 -15.61
CA PRO A 101 18.39 7.73 -16.64
C PRO A 101 19.16 6.58 -16.01
N SER A 102 18.96 5.37 -16.53
CA SER A 102 19.86 4.28 -16.24
C SER A 102 21.21 4.73 -16.74
N ASP A 103 22.07 5.22 -15.84
CA ASP A 103 23.49 5.00 -16.01
C ASP A 103 23.63 3.51 -16.38
N ASP A 104 24.40 3.20 -17.43
CA ASP A 104 24.68 1.83 -17.90
C ASP A 104 25.35 1.02 -16.78
N ILE A 105 24.55 0.59 -15.81
CA ILE A 105 25.00 -0.17 -14.66
C ILE A 105 24.94 -1.62 -15.08
N ASP A 106 26.12 -2.19 -15.29
CA ASP A 106 26.28 -3.62 -15.48
C ASP A 106 25.74 -4.36 -14.25
N VAL A 107 24.77 -5.24 -14.47
CA VAL A 107 24.17 -6.06 -13.42
C VAL A 107 25.05 -7.28 -13.25
N PRO A 108 25.78 -7.42 -12.13
CA PRO A 108 26.70 -8.53 -11.97
C PRO A 108 25.96 -9.86 -11.89
N ALA A 109 26.58 -10.89 -12.47
CA ALA A 109 26.21 -12.28 -12.21
C ALA A 109 26.18 -12.58 -10.71
N TRP A 110 25.36 -13.54 -10.28
CA TRP A 110 25.11 -13.84 -8.87
C TRP A 110 26.40 -13.92 -8.02
N HIS A 111 27.39 -14.70 -8.45
CA HIS A 111 28.66 -14.89 -7.73
C HIS A 111 29.50 -13.61 -7.57
N LYS A 112 29.23 -12.56 -8.35
CA LYS A 112 29.88 -11.24 -8.26
C LYS A 112 29.08 -10.24 -7.42
N ARG A 113 27.81 -10.53 -7.09
CA ARG A 113 27.00 -9.68 -6.21
C ARG A 113 27.57 -9.72 -4.79
N LYS A 114 27.48 -8.59 -4.08
CA LYS A 114 27.86 -8.49 -2.67
C LYS A 114 26.98 -9.43 -1.85
N SER A 115 27.59 -10.36 -1.12
CA SER A 115 26.90 -11.21 -0.14
C SER A 115 26.49 -10.40 1.09
N ALA A 116 25.68 -9.36 0.92
CA ALA A 116 25.20 -8.47 1.99
C ALA A 116 23.78 -8.04 1.65
N ALA A 117 23.05 -7.58 2.66
CA ALA A 117 21.73 -7.02 2.44
C ALA A 117 21.74 -5.53 2.18
N VAL A 118 20.80 -5.09 1.35
CA VAL A 118 20.53 -3.67 1.10
C VAL A 118 19.10 -3.31 1.50
N PHE A 119 18.92 -2.06 1.93
CA PHE A 119 17.61 -1.43 2.06
C PHE A 119 17.70 0.06 1.76
N ARG A 120 16.78 0.57 0.93
CA ARG A 120 16.59 2.00 0.63
C ARG A 120 15.11 2.36 0.69
N GLY A 121 14.71 3.08 1.73
CA GLY A 121 13.32 3.49 1.91
C GLY A 121 13.15 4.73 2.77
N ALA A 122 12.00 5.39 2.65
CA ALA A 122 11.64 6.47 3.56
C ALA A 122 11.31 5.90 4.96
N ALA A 123 11.36 6.76 5.98
CA ALA A 123 10.96 6.47 7.37
C ALA A 123 9.44 6.26 7.55
N THR A 124 8.77 5.65 6.57
CA THR A 124 7.42 5.10 6.71
C THR A 124 7.44 3.90 7.66
N GLY A 125 6.30 3.26 7.91
CA GLY A 125 6.21 2.20 8.90
C GLY A 125 5.26 2.58 10.02
N ARG A 126 4.76 1.60 10.77
CA ARG A 126 4.02 1.86 11.99
C ARG A 126 4.95 2.47 13.05
N GLY A 127 4.43 3.40 13.86
CA GLY A 127 5.18 4.03 14.94
C GLY A 127 6.24 5.05 14.49
N VAL A 128 6.88 5.67 15.49
CA VAL A 128 7.79 6.82 15.31
C VAL A 128 9.18 6.63 15.91
N CYS A 129 9.42 5.54 16.64
CA CYS A 129 10.70 5.17 17.24
C CYS A 129 11.20 3.81 16.69
N GLN A 130 12.44 3.44 16.97
CA GLN A 130 13.03 2.18 16.49
C GLN A 130 12.38 0.93 17.08
N ASP A 131 11.73 1.02 18.23
CA ASP A 131 11.14 -0.16 18.88
C ASP A 131 9.88 -0.64 18.14
N VAL A 132 9.20 0.28 17.45
CA VAL A 132 7.97 0.00 16.71
C VAL A 132 8.17 0.10 15.20
N ASN A 133 8.98 1.07 14.74
CA ASN A 133 9.22 1.28 13.32
C ASN A 133 10.47 0.49 12.86
N MET A 134 10.22 -0.65 12.23
CA MET A 134 11.30 -1.56 11.81
C MET A 134 12.23 -0.97 10.74
N ARG A 135 11.83 0.05 9.98
CA ARG A 135 12.75 0.73 9.05
C ARG A 135 13.78 1.57 9.80
N LEU A 136 13.36 2.21 10.89
CA LEU A 136 14.26 2.94 11.79
C LEU A 136 15.20 1.95 12.50
N ARG A 137 14.67 0.83 13.00
CA ARG A 137 15.46 -0.24 13.64
C ARG A 137 16.50 -0.84 12.69
N LEU A 138 16.11 -1.13 11.45
CA LEU A 138 17.02 -1.70 10.46
C LEU A 138 18.19 -0.77 10.14
N CYS A 139 17.91 0.53 9.93
CA CYS A 139 18.96 1.51 9.66
C CYS A 139 19.84 1.77 10.91
N ALA A 140 19.25 1.70 12.10
CA ALA A 140 19.98 1.74 13.36
C ALA A 140 20.98 0.58 13.49
N LEU A 141 20.52 -0.65 13.19
CA LEU A 141 21.34 -1.85 13.19
C LEU A 141 22.50 -1.71 12.20
N SER A 142 22.23 -1.32 10.96
CA SER A 142 23.28 -1.11 9.94
C SER A 142 24.35 -0.12 10.41
N LYS A 143 23.95 1.00 11.01
CA LYS A 143 24.89 1.98 11.60
C LYS A 143 25.70 1.40 12.76
N ARG A 144 25.06 0.70 13.71
CA ARG A 144 25.75 0.06 14.84
C ARG A 144 26.76 -0.97 14.37
N TRP A 145 26.37 -1.80 13.41
CA TRP A 145 27.21 -2.85 12.84
C TRP A 145 28.43 -2.27 12.10
N ALA A 146 28.25 -1.16 11.38
CA ALA A 146 29.36 -0.47 10.72
C ALA A 146 30.37 0.13 11.71
N MET A 147 29.95 0.56 12.90
CA MET A 147 30.84 1.09 13.95
C MET A 147 31.54 -0.01 14.76
N GLY A 148 30.90 -1.17 14.92
CA GLY A 148 31.29 -2.20 15.88
C GLY A 148 32.40 -3.17 15.49
N LYS A 149 33.07 -3.01 14.33
CA LYS A 149 34.00 -4.02 13.76
C LYS A 149 33.48 -5.46 13.99
N LEU A 150 32.30 -5.77 13.45
CA LEU A 150 31.82 -7.17 13.45
C LEU A 150 32.86 -8.10 12.84
N HIS A 151 32.90 -9.34 13.32
CA HIS A 151 33.76 -10.42 12.82
C HIS A 151 33.51 -10.80 11.36
N SER A 152 32.57 -10.15 10.66
CA SER A 152 32.25 -10.40 9.25
C SER A 152 32.08 -9.09 8.48
N PRO A 153 32.64 -8.94 7.26
CA PRO A 153 32.58 -7.71 6.47
C PRO A 153 31.13 -7.30 6.19
N ALA A 154 30.79 -6.03 6.47
CA ALA A 154 29.54 -5.31 6.18
C ALA A 154 28.35 -6.18 5.73
N LEU A 155 27.63 -6.80 6.69
CA LEU A 155 26.46 -7.66 6.44
C LEU A 155 25.23 -6.89 5.92
N LEU A 156 25.13 -5.59 6.22
CA LEU A 156 23.93 -4.80 5.98
C LEU A 156 24.27 -3.35 5.60
N ASP A 157 23.78 -2.90 4.45
CA ASP A 157 23.73 -1.50 4.03
C ASP A 157 22.27 -1.02 3.97
N ALA A 158 21.73 -0.60 5.11
CA ALA A 158 20.38 -0.07 5.21
C ALA A 158 20.39 1.43 5.51
N ARG A 159 19.72 2.22 4.66
CA ARG A 159 19.68 3.68 4.81
C ARG A 159 18.30 4.24 4.51
N LEU A 160 17.94 5.27 5.27
CA LEU A 160 16.72 6.03 4.99
C LEU A 160 16.96 7.02 3.86
N THR A 161 16.02 7.08 2.91
CA THR A 161 16.06 8.02 1.78
C THR A 161 15.37 9.35 2.07
N SER A 162 14.51 9.37 3.09
CA SER A 162 13.84 10.58 3.59
C SER A 162 13.20 10.30 4.94
N TRP A 163 13.07 11.35 5.75
CA TRP A 163 12.20 11.33 6.91
C TRP A 163 10.73 11.38 6.49
N ASN A 164 9.84 11.00 7.40
CA ASN A 164 8.41 11.00 7.16
C ASN A 164 7.72 11.95 8.13
N ALA A 165 7.09 13.00 7.58
CA ALA A 165 6.37 14.02 8.33
C ALA A 165 4.90 13.64 8.61
N ARG A 166 4.45 12.44 8.24
CA ARG A 166 3.05 12.04 8.44
C ARG A 166 2.81 11.78 9.92
N HIS A 167 1.71 12.32 10.40
CA HIS A 167 1.23 12.10 11.75
C HIS A 167 0.67 10.69 11.87
N LYS A 168 0.82 10.07 13.04
CA LYS A 168 0.46 8.68 13.25
C LYS A 168 -0.30 8.49 14.56
N TRP A 169 -1.14 7.47 14.59
CA TRP A 169 -1.70 6.94 15.82
C TRP A 169 -0.70 6.01 16.51
N SER A 170 -0.51 6.21 17.81
CA SER A 170 0.15 5.25 18.69
C SER A 170 -0.77 4.06 18.98
N ALA A 171 -0.23 2.99 19.57
CA ALA A 171 -1.03 1.83 19.97
C ALA A 171 -2.06 2.20 21.06
N GLU A 172 -1.74 3.20 21.88
CA GLU A 172 -2.56 3.75 22.95
C GLU A 172 -3.58 4.81 22.44
N GLY A 173 -3.68 5.00 21.12
CA GLY A 173 -4.62 5.93 20.51
C GLY A 173 -4.21 7.41 20.60
N THR A 174 -2.94 7.71 20.87
CA THR A 174 -2.44 9.10 20.92
C THR A 174 -1.82 9.54 19.60
N LEU A 175 -1.77 10.85 19.35
CA LEU A 175 -1.13 11.42 18.17
C LEU A 175 0.38 11.52 18.36
N ASP A 176 1.14 11.06 17.36
CA ASP A 176 2.58 11.19 17.35
C ASP A 176 3.14 11.53 15.96
N ILE A 177 4.41 11.90 15.94
CA ILE A 177 5.17 12.28 14.75
C ILE A 177 6.63 11.91 14.92
N ILE A 178 7.30 11.52 13.84
CA ILE A 178 8.74 11.28 13.88
C ILE A 178 9.44 12.61 14.18
N ASP A 179 10.25 12.60 15.22
CA ASP A 179 11.14 13.67 15.62
C ASP A 179 12.59 13.24 15.35
N PRO A 180 13.19 13.69 14.24
CA PRO A 180 14.56 13.31 13.87
C PRO A 180 15.61 13.66 14.94
N SER A 181 15.31 14.59 15.85
CA SER A 181 16.21 15.05 16.90
C SER A 181 16.08 14.25 18.20
N SER A 182 15.09 13.36 18.30
CA SER A 182 14.85 12.56 19.48
C SER A 182 16.03 11.64 19.80
N ALA A 183 16.44 11.60 21.08
CA ALA A 183 17.45 10.68 21.58
C ALA A 183 17.05 9.19 21.42
N ALA A 184 15.75 8.91 21.26
CA ALA A 184 15.23 7.57 20.97
C ALA A 184 15.53 7.10 19.54
N LEU A 185 16.08 7.97 18.68
CA LEU A 185 16.57 7.62 17.35
C LEU A 185 18.10 7.56 17.35
N PRO A 186 18.71 6.41 17.04
CA PRO A 186 20.16 6.27 16.91
C PRO A 186 20.71 6.89 15.61
N LEU A 187 19.83 7.55 14.84
CA LEU A 187 20.09 8.20 13.57
C LEU A 187 19.97 9.71 13.79
N THR A 188 21.00 10.49 13.47
CA THR A 188 20.95 11.95 13.69
C THR A 188 20.10 12.63 12.61
N PRO A 189 19.55 13.84 12.85
CA PRO A 189 18.80 14.58 11.82
C PRO A 189 19.56 14.75 10.50
N ARG A 190 20.89 14.97 10.58
CA ARG A 190 21.77 15.26 9.43
C ARG A 190 22.34 14.02 8.74
N SER A 191 22.48 12.89 9.45
CA SER A 191 23.06 11.64 8.90
C SER A 191 22.08 10.46 8.86
N GLY A 192 20.86 10.62 9.35
CA GLY A 192 19.87 9.55 9.47
C GLY A 192 19.08 9.26 8.21
N ALA A 193 18.64 10.29 7.47
CA ALA A 193 17.89 10.15 6.23
C ALA A 193 18.25 11.24 5.20
N SER A 194 18.42 10.85 3.94
CA SER A 194 18.85 11.78 2.88
C SER A 194 18.45 11.28 1.50
N SER A 195 18.04 12.19 0.60
CA SER A 195 17.76 11.85 -0.81
C SER A 195 18.99 11.28 -1.52
N ARG A 196 20.20 11.66 -1.09
CA ARG A 196 21.48 11.10 -1.58
C ARG A 196 21.69 9.63 -1.25
N ASN A 197 20.91 9.08 -0.30
CA ASN A 197 20.96 7.65 -0.03
C ASN A 197 20.16 6.84 -1.06
N ARG A 198 19.31 7.47 -1.90
CA ARG A 198 18.51 6.75 -2.89
C ARG A 198 19.41 5.95 -3.82
N LEU A 199 18.99 4.71 -4.06
CA LEU A 199 19.51 3.88 -5.13
C LEU A 199 18.31 3.47 -6.00
N THR A 200 18.50 3.41 -7.31
CA THR A 200 17.54 2.73 -8.20
C THR A 200 17.49 1.24 -7.85
N MET A 201 16.47 0.51 -8.30
CA MET A 201 16.51 -0.94 -8.12
C MET A 201 17.68 -1.58 -8.87
N ARG A 202 18.02 -1.09 -10.08
CA ARG A 202 19.18 -1.57 -10.84
C ARG A 202 20.50 -1.40 -10.10
N GLN A 203 20.69 -0.27 -9.40
CA GLN A 203 21.85 -0.08 -8.52
C GLN A 203 21.86 -1.06 -7.34
N GLN A 204 20.69 -1.41 -6.80
CA GLN A 204 20.58 -2.35 -5.69
C GLN A 204 20.89 -3.80 -6.09
N GLU A 205 20.85 -4.15 -7.38
CA GLU A 205 21.20 -5.50 -7.87
C GLU A 205 22.69 -5.86 -7.71
N GLN A 206 23.51 -4.91 -7.22
CA GLN A 206 24.87 -5.19 -6.76
C GLN A 206 24.89 -6.01 -5.45
N TRP A 207 23.76 -6.17 -4.76
CA TRP A 207 23.62 -6.95 -3.53
C TRP A 207 22.80 -8.22 -3.79
N LYS A 208 23.14 -9.30 -3.10
CA LYS A 208 22.38 -10.56 -3.16
C LYS A 208 21.07 -10.48 -2.38
N TYR A 209 21.06 -9.76 -1.25
CA TYR A 209 19.98 -9.86 -0.27
C TYR A 209 19.23 -8.53 -0.13
N TYR A 210 17.93 -8.60 0.15
CA TYR A 210 17.10 -7.43 0.44
C TYR A 210 16.29 -7.66 1.72
N VAL A 211 16.34 -6.74 2.68
CA VAL A 211 15.49 -6.80 3.88
C VAL A 211 14.16 -6.12 3.58
N LEU A 212 13.10 -6.90 3.40
CA LEU A 212 11.77 -6.40 3.12
C LEU A 212 11.06 -6.01 4.43
N VAL A 213 10.98 -4.70 4.65
CA VAL A 213 10.30 -4.09 5.79
C VAL A 213 9.09 -3.29 5.32
N ASP A 214 7.96 -3.50 6.00
CA ASP A 214 6.70 -2.86 5.67
C ASP A 214 6.75 -1.33 5.70
N GLY A 215 5.92 -0.73 4.86
CA GLY A 215 5.56 0.67 4.96
C GLY A 215 4.51 0.89 6.05
N ASN A 216 3.63 1.86 5.86
CA ASN A 216 2.58 2.14 6.84
C ASN A 216 1.54 1.00 6.94
N MET A 217 1.37 0.22 5.86
CA MET A 217 0.51 -0.98 5.81
C MET A 217 1.25 -2.18 5.19
N GLY A 218 1.75 -2.04 3.97
CA GLY A 218 2.50 -3.09 3.27
C GLY A 218 3.70 -2.54 2.51
N ALA A 219 4.44 -3.42 1.83
CA ALA A 219 5.56 -3.06 0.98
C ALA A 219 5.26 -3.37 -0.50
N SER A 220 4.99 -2.33 -1.29
CA SER A 220 4.72 -2.41 -2.75
C SER A 220 5.92 -2.78 -3.64
N ARG A 221 7.02 -3.25 -3.02
CA ARG A 221 8.27 -3.58 -3.70
C ARG A 221 8.46 -5.07 -3.96
N LEU A 222 7.61 -5.93 -3.39
CA LEU A 222 7.77 -7.38 -3.47
C LEU A 222 7.94 -7.88 -4.92
N GLY A 223 7.04 -7.49 -5.83
CA GLY A 223 7.13 -7.93 -7.22
C GLY A 223 8.44 -7.51 -7.90
N GLU A 224 8.89 -6.28 -7.65
CA GLU A 224 10.12 -5.74 -8.22
C GLU A 224 11.40 -6.43 -7.69
N LEU A 225 11.39 -6.83 -6.41
CA LEU A 225 12.48 -7.58 -5.79
C LEU A 225 12.54 -9.02 -6.31
N ALA A 226 11.38 -9.67 -6.45
CA ALA A 226 11.27 -11.03 -6.98
C ALA A 226 11.80 -11.11 -8.42
N GLN A 227 11.37 -10.17 -9.28
CA GLN A 227 11.82 -10.14 -10.69
C GLN A 227 13.34 -9.94 -10.85
N ARG A 228 14.03 -9.42 -9.83
CA ARG A 228 15.49 -9.18 -9.83
C ARG A 228 16.31 -10.24 -9.10
N CYS A 229 15.68 -11.33 -8.68
CA CYS A 229 16.32 -12.42 -7.95
C CYS A 229 17.09 -11.95 -6.72
N PHE A 230 16.49 -11.09 -5.89
CA PHE A 230 17.00 -10.86 -4.54
C PHE A 230 16.60 -12.03 -3.64
N VAL A 231 17.49 -12.43 -2.72
CA VAL A 231 17.05 -13.17 -1.53
C VAL A 231 16.29 -12.18 -0.67
N VAL A 232 14.97 -12.35 -0.61
CA VAL A 232 14.13 -11.50 0.22
C VAL A 232 14.14 -12.03 1.64
N LEU A 233 14.70 -11.26 2.57
CA LEU A 233 14.54 -11.49 4.00
C LEU A 233 13.34 -10.69 4.49
N TRP A 234 12.25 -11.36 4.81
CA TRP A 234 10.96 -10.72 5.07
C TRP A 234 10.63 -10.67 6.56
N VAL A 235 10.50 -9.45 7.10
CA VAL A 235 10.05 -9.21 8.48
C VAL A 235 8.62 -9.71 8.67
N ARG A 236 8.42 -10.61 9.64
CA ARG A 236 7.08 -11.02 10.07
C ARG A 236 6.29 -9.82 10.58
N THR A 237 5.01 -9.79 10.27
CA THR A 237 4.15 -8.63 10.49
C THR A 237 2.73 -9.08 10.81
N THR A 238 2.03 -8.30 11.62
CA THR A 238 0.61 -8.50 11.94
C THR A 238 -0.30 -7.66 11.05
N LEU A 239 0.27 -6.91 10.09
CA LEU A 239 -0.50 -6.07 9.20
C LEU A 239 -1.29 -6.92 8.18
N PRO A 240 -2.47 -6.46 7.74
CA PRO A 240 -3.17 -7.04 6.60
C PRO A 240 -2.26 -7.03 5.38
N GLN A 241 -1.87 -8.20 4.89
CA GLN A 241 -0.96 -8.33 3.74
C GLN A 241 -1.38 -9.38 2.72
N VAL A 242 -2.50 -10.06 2.94
CA VAL A 242 -2.99 -11.02 1.95
C VAL A 242 -3.26 -10.24 0.66
N SER A 243 -2.59 -10.68 -0.40
CA SER A 243 -2.62 -10.07 -1.72
C SER A 243 -2.38 -11.16 -2.76
N HIS A 244 -2.70 -10.86 -4.01
CA HIS A 244 -2.47 -11.75 -5.15
C HIS A 244 -1.02 -12.26 -5.23
N THR A 245 -0.05 -11.42 -4.87
CA THR A 245 1.39 -11.70 -4.97
C THR A 245 1.97 -12.28 -3.69
N ARG A 246 1.28 -12.18 -2.54
CA ARG A 246 1.74 -12.76 -1.27
C ARG A 246 1.19 -14.17 -1.04
N ALA A 247 -0.04 -14.44 -1.48
CA ALA A 247 -0.72 -15.72 -1.24
C ALA A 247 0.07 -16.99 -1.65
N PRO A 248 0.81 -17.03 -2.78
CA PRO A 248 1.51 -18.26 -3.19
C PRO A 248 2.86 -18.46 -2.47
N LEU A 249 3.33 -17.50 -1.67
CA LEU A 249 4.69 -17.52 -1.15
C LEU A 249 4.80 -18.31 0.17
N ILE A 250 5.71 -19.28 0.17
CA ILE A 250 6.02 -20.14 1.30
C ILE A 250 7.39 -19.76 1.88
N ALA A 251 7.45 -19.60 3.21
CA ALA A 251 8.70 -19.31 3.92
C ALA A 251 9.71 -20.44 3.74
N TRP A 252 11.00 -20.09 3.63
CA TRP A 252 12.14 -20.97 3.31
C TRP A 252 12.15 -21.60 1.91
N GLU A 253 11.05 -21.55 1.18
CA GLU A 253 11.01 -21.94 -0.24
C GLU A 253 11.20 -20.72 -1.14
N HIS A 254 10.53 -19.62 -0.83
CA HIS A 254 10.52 -18.40 -1.65
C HIS A 254 11.17 -17.21 -0.95
N PHE A 255 11.23 -17.18 0.39
CA PHE A 255 11.86 -16.09 1.14
C PHE A 255 12.40 -16.56 2.47
N VAL A 256 13.33 -15.80 3.06
CA VAL A 256 13.85 -16.08 4.40
C VAL A 256 13.03 -15.28 5.42
N PRO A 257 12.29 -15.92 6.34
CA PRO A 257 11.50 -15.20 7.34
C PRO A 257 12.42 -14.58 8.40
N LEU A 258 12.06 -13.38 8.87
CA LEU A 258 12.69 -12.68 9.99
C LEU A 258 11.73 -12.53 11.16
N ALA A 259 12.26 -12.42 12.38
CA ALA A 259 11.53 -12.00 13.56
C ALA A 259 10.90 -10.61 13.36
N THR A 260 9.75 -10.38 14.00
CA THR A 260 8.98 -9.13 13.92
C THR A 260 9.80 -7.91 14.35
N ASP A 261 10.81 -8.12 15.17
CA ASP A 261 11.68 -7.10 15.74
C ASP A 261 13.12 -7.15 15.18
N LEU A 262 13.40 -7.94 14.14
CA LEU A 262 14.75 -8.11 13.56
C LEU A 262 15.80 -8.72 14.50
N SER A 263 15.42 -9.36 15.62
CA SER A 263 16.39 -9.95 16.56
C SER A 263 17.28 -11.03 15.92
N ASP A 264 16.77 -11.73 14.91
CA ASP A 264 17.43 -12.82 14.19
C ASP A 264 18.14 -12.37 12.89
N LEU A 265 18.13 -11.07 12.57
CA LEU A 265 18.62 -10.56 11.28
C LEU A 265 20.07 -10.95 11.00
N GLU A 266 20.96 -10.80 11.99
CA GLU A 266 22.38 -11.14 11.81
C GLU A 266 22.57 -12.62 11.49
N GLN A 267 21.90 -13.48 12.27
CA GLN A 267 21.94 -14.93 12.10
C GLN A 267 21.42 -15.33 10.72
N MET A 268 20.31 -14.75 10.26
CA MET A 268 19.72 -15.07 8.96
C MET A 268 20.59 -14.59 7.80
N LEU A 269 21.23 -13.42 7.90
CA LEU A 269 22.19 -12.95 6.89
C LEU A 269 23.44 -13.84 6.82
N LEU A 270 23.93 -14.29 7.98
CA LEU A 270 25.03 -15.26 8.03
C LEU A 270 24.60 -16.61 7.44
N TRP A 271 23.38 -17.07 7.70
CA TRP A 271 22.85 -18.29 7.09
C TRP A 271 22.83 -18.17 5.56
N CYS A 272 22.34 -17.07 5.00
CA CYS A 272 22.35 -16.84 3.56
C CYS A 272 23.77 -16.85 2.97
N ARG A 273 24.77 -16.32 3.70
CA ARG A 273 26.18 -16.35 3.25
C ARG A 273 26.77 -17.75 3.22
N HIS A 274 26.49 -18.56 4.24
CA HIS A 274 27.05 -19.92 4.36
C HIS A 274 26.32 -20.94 3.49
N ASN A 275 25.12 -20.61 3.01
CA ASN A 275 24.29 -21.46 2.16
C ASN A 275 24.00 -20.74 0.83
N ASP A 276 25.04 -20.22 0.16
CA ASP A 276 24.87 -19.30 -0.98
C ASP A 276 24.05 -19.90 -2.13
N ASP A 277 24.30 -21.16 -2.50
CA ASP A 277 23.56 -21.86 -3.55
C ASP A 277 22.08 -22.01 -3.18
N HIS A 278 21.79 -22.38 -1.93
CA HIS A 278 20.42 -22.50 -1.44
C HIS A 278 19.73 -21.13 -1.35
N ALA A 279 20.46 -20.10 -0.94
CA ALA A 279 19.93 -18.74 -0.92
C ALA A 279 19.61 -18.24 -2.34
N GLN A 280 20.44 -18.57 -3.33
CA GLN A 280 20.14 -18.32 -4.74
C GLN A 280 18.87 -19.04 -5.18
N GLN A 281 18.75 -20.34 -4.85
CA GLN A 281 17.56 -21.12 -5.19
C GLN A 281 16.28 -20.52 -4.61
N ILE A 282 16.31 -20.02 -3.36
CA ILE A 282 15.16 -19.33 -2.75
C ILE A 282 14.74 -18.09 -3.56
N ALA A 283 15.71 -17.30 -4.03
CA ALA A 283 15.45 -16.12 -4.84
C ALA A 283 14.87 -16.46 -6.23
N GLU A 284 15.38 -17.53 -6.84
CA GLU A 284 14.91 -18.06 -8.12
C GLU A 284 13.49 -18.62 -7.99
N ASN A 285 13.22 -19.40 -6.94
CA ASN A 285 11.88 -19.91 -6.63
C ASN A 285 10.86 -18.77 -6.50
N MET A 286 11.20 -17.69 -5.77
CA MET A 286 10.30 -16.52 -5.67
C MET A 286 10.02 -15.89 -7.03
N ARG A 287 11.07 -15.68 -7.83
CA ARG A 287 10.91 -15.13 -9.18
C ARG A 287 9.97 -16.02 -9.99
N ASP A 288 10.20 -17.31 -10.00
CA ASP A 288 9.47 -18.25 -10.84
C ASP A 288 8.01 -18.38 -10.40
N ALA A 289 7.75 -18.34 -9.08
CA ALA A 289 6.40 -18.33 -8.53
C ALA A 289 5.61 -17.03 -8.84
N LEU A 290 6.28 -15.87 -8.86
CA LEU A 290 5.61 -14.58 -9.04
C LEU A 290 5.57 -14.06 -10.48
N SER A 291 6.54 -14.42 -11.33
CA SER A 291 6.59 -13.92 -12.72
C SER A 291 5.29 -14.11 -13.49
N PRO A 292 4.62 -15.29 -13.42
CA PRO A 292 3.35 -15.49 -14.11
C PRO A 292 2.22 -14.60 -13.58
N LEU A 293 2.29 -14.21 -12.30
CA LEU A 293 1.25 -13.43 -11.60
C LEU A 293 1.41 -11.92 -11.78
N LEU A 294 2.64 -11.46 -12.04
CA LEU A 294 2.97 -10.05 -12.24
C LEU A 294 2.72 -9.59 -13.68
N HIS A 295 2.45 -10.52 -14.61
CA HIS A 295 2.07 -10.17 -15.96
C HIS A 295 0.76 -9.37 -15.99
N ARG A 296 0.68 -8.38 -16.89
CA ARG A 296 -0.47 -7.48 -17.00
C ARG A 296 -1.79 -8.25 -17.07
N THR A 297 -1.87 -9.24 -17.97
CA THR A 297 -3.08 -10.04 -18.18
C THR A 297 -3.41 -10.94 -16.98
N ALA A 298 -2.41 -11.38 -16.21
CA ALA A 298 -2.64 -12.17 -15.01
C ALA A 298 -3.26 -11.33 -13.88
N LEU A 299 -2.80 -10.09 -13.71
CA LEU A 299 -3.41 -9.13 -12.78
C LEU A 299 -4.85 -8.78 -13.18
N GLU A 300 -5.11 -8.58 -14.48
CA GLU A 300 -6.46 -8.36 -15.02
C GLU A 300 -7.37 -9.58 -14.78
N ALA A 301 -6.87 -10.78 -15.07
CA ALA A 301 -7.59 -12.03 -14.83
C ALA A 301 -7.83 -12.31 -13.34
N SER A 302 -6.91 -11.90 -12.46
CA SER A 302 -7.05 -12.02 -11.01
C SER A 302 -8.20 -11.18 -10.47
N LEU A 303 -8.32 -9.92 -10.92
CA LEU A 303 -9.47 -9.10 -10.57
C LEU A 303 -10.76 -9.68 -11.14
N ALA A 304 -10.77 -10.11 -12.42
CA ALA A 304 -11.94 -10.74 -13.03
C ALA A 304 -12.40 -11.98 -12.25
N ARG A 305 -11.46 -12.82 -11.81
CA ARG A 305 -11.73 -14.00 -10.97
C ARG A 305 -12.32 -13.59 -9.63
N THR A 306 -11.76 -12.57 -8.98
CA THR A 306 -12.30 -12.04 -7.73
C THR A 306 -13.76 -11.64 -7.93
N LEU A 307 -14.05 -10.78 -8.91
CA LEU A 307 -15.41 -10.33 -9.23
C LEU A 307 -16.38 -11.48 -9.54
N ARG A 308 -15.91 -12.56 -10.19
CA ARG A 308 -16.74 -13.74 -10.47
C ARG A 308 -17.29 -14.40 -9.21
N TYR A 309 -16.47 -14.53 -8.17
CA TYR A 309 -16.85 -15.24 -6.94
C TYR A 309 -17.44 -14.35 -5.85
N LEU A 310 -17.50 -13.04 -6.09
CA LEU A 310 -18.14 -12.12 -5.15
C LEU A 310 -19.66 -12.25 -5.21
N PRO A 311 -20.34 -12.18 -4.05
CA PRO A 311 -21.79 -12.13 -4.04
C PRO A 311 -22.27 -10.91 -4.82
N PRO A 312 -23.40 -11.01 -5.55
CA PRO A 312 -23.99 -9.83 -6.16
C PRO A 312 -24.35 -8.83 -5.05
N PRO A 313 -24.17 -7.52 -5.29
CA PRO A 313 -24.56 -6.51 -4.33
C PRO A 313 -26.07 -6.59 -4.09
N SER A 314 -26.46 -6.47 -2.82
CA SER A 314 -27.87 -6.40 -2.47
C SER A 314 -28.40 -4.96 -2.61
N SER A 315 -29.72 -4.85 -2.77
CA SER A 315 -30.64 -3.70 -2.83
C SER A 315 -30.10 -2.24 -2.87
N GLU A 316 -30.93 -1.32 -3.37
CA GLU A 316 -30.65 0.12 -3.30
C GLU A 316 -30.38 0.61 -1.85
N GLU A 317 -31.06 0.02 -0.86
CA GLU A 317 -30.87 0.36 0.55
C GLU A 317 -29.44 0.08 1.02
N SER A 318 -28.89 -1.07 0.61
CA SER A 318 -27.51 -1.44 0.94
C SER A 318 -26.49 -0.53 0.27
N LEU A 319 -26.74 -0.09 -0.98
CA LEU A 319 -25.92 0.93 -1.64
C LEU A 319 -25.94 2.25 -0.86
N ARG A 320 -27.13 2.72 -0.49
CA ARG A 320 -27.27 3.95 0.30
C ARG A 320 -26.53 3.84 1.64
N SER A 321 -26.65 2.70 2.31
CA SER A 321 -25.98 2.41 3.58
C SER A 321 -24.46 2.49 3.44
N ILE A 322 -23.86 1.71 2.52
CA ILE A 322 -22.40 1.69 2.37
C ILE A 322 -21.85 3.03 1.85
N MET A 323 -22.56 3.70 0.94
CA MET A 323 -22.13 4.99 0.40
C MET A 323 -22.15 6.06 1.50
N ARG A 324 -23.18 6.12 2.34
CA ARG A 324 -23.23 7.02 3.50
C ARG A 324 -22.15 6.69 4.52
N TRP A 325 -21.94 5.41 4.83
CA TRP A 325 -20.86 5.01 5.72
C TRP A 325 -19.48 5.42 5.15
N LEU A 326 -19.22 5.19 3.86
CA LEU A 326 -17.99 5.63 3.20
C LEU A 326 -17.83 7.15 3.23
N TRP A 327 -18.94 7.89 3.07
CA TRP A 327 -18.99 9.34 3.08
C TRP A 327 -18.68 9.93 4.46
N ASP A 328 -19.33 9.40 5.50
CA ASP A 328 -19.34 9.94 6.86
C ASP A 328 -18.21 9.39 7.73
N ARG A 329 -17.80 8.12 7.53
CA ARG A 329 -16.80 7.43 8.36
C ARG A 329 -15.46 7.29 7.68
N ARG A 330 -15.47 7.10 6.37
CA ARG A 330 -14.25 6.85 5.59
C ARG A 330 -13.97 7.96 4.59
N ARG A 331 -14.68 9.08 4.53
CA ARG A 331 -14.44 10.21 3.60
C ARG A 331 -14.54 9.94 2.08
N SER A 332 -14.17 8.78 1.54
CA SER A 332 -13.95 8.60 0.09
C SER A 332 -13.98 7.14 -0.36
N GLY A 333 -14.35 6.90 -1.62
CA GLY A 333 -14.33 5.59 -2.28
C GLY A 333 -14.51 5.72 -3.80
N ILE A 334 -14.29 4.63 -4.55
CA ILE A 334 -14.62 4.58 -5.99
C ILE A 334 -15.82 3.64 -6.15
N TYR A 335 -16.96 4.18 -6.56
CA TYR A 335 -18.09 3.36 -6.95
C TYR A 335 -17.92 2.88 -8.40
N VAL A 336 -18.09 1.58 -8.62
CA VAL A 336 -17.97 0.96 -9.94
C VAL A 336 -19.24 0.17 -10.26
N LEU A 337 -19.75 0.37 -11.47
CA LEU A 337 -20.82 -0.43 -12.06
C LEU A 337 -20.39 -0.93 -13.44
N LEU A 338 -20.42 -2.25 -13.61
CA LEU A 338 -20.22 -2.96 -14.86
C LEU A 338 -21.58 -3.30 -15.48
N GLY A 339 -21.67 -3.16 -16.80
CA GLY A 339 -22.84 -3.52 -17.60
C GLY A 339 -22.71 -4.90 -18.22
N SER A 340 -23.67 -5.22 -19.08
CA SER A 340 -23.57 -6.39 -19.98
C SER A 340 -22.26 -6.34 -20.79
N HIS A 341 -21.70 -7.51 -21.03
CA HIS A 341 -20.41 -7.68 -21.70
C HIS A 341 -19.23 -6.97 -21.01
N GLY A 342 -19.33 -6.68 -19.70
CA GLY A 342 -18.18 -6.24 -18.91
C GLY A 342 -17.79 -4.76 -19.10
N LYS A 343 -18.63 -3.99 -19.80
CA LYS A 343 -18.40 -2.56 -20.04
C LYS A 343 -18.55 -1.77 -18.74
N VAL A 344 -17.61 -0.87 -18.45
CA VAL A 344 -17.74 0.07 -17.33
C VAL A 344 -18.85 1.08 -17.63
N LEU A 345 -19.99 0.97 -16.95
CA LEU A 345 -21.10 1.91 -17.06
C LEU A 345 -20.89 3.11 -16.12
N MET A 346 -20.39 2.84 -14.91
CA MET A 346 -20.04 3.89 -13.95
C MET A 346 -18.67 3.62 -13.35
N PHE A 347 -17.85 4.67 -13.32
CA PHE A 347 -16.63 4.76 -12.53
C PHE A 347 -16.68 6.13 -11.87
N ARG A 348 -17.04 6.15 -10.58
CA ARG A 348 -17.39 7.34 -9.82
C ARG A 348 -16.48 7.46 -8.61
N PRO A 349 -15.28 8.04 -8.79
CA PRO A 349 -14.47 8.43 -7.66
C PRO A 349 -15.13 9.57 -6.88
N PHE A 350 -15.19 9.49 -5.55
CA PHE A 350 -15.79 10.53 -4.70
C PHE A 350 -14.99 10.78 -3.42
N ALA A 351 -15.09 12.00 -2.91
CA ALA A 351 -14.53 12.38 -1.62
C ALA A 351 -15.34 13.51 -0.95
N ASN A 352 -15.70 13.32 0.32
CA ASN A 352 -16.38 14.29 1.16
C ASN A 352 -15.42 15.43 1.55
N GLN A 353 -15.68 16.65 1.09
CA GLN A 353 -14.87 17.85 1.41
C GLN A 353 -15.13 18.41 2.80
N ASP A 354 -16.33 18.17 3.30
CA ASP A 354 -16.84 18.62 4.59
C ASP A 354 -16.77 17.52 5.65
N PHE A 355 -15.98 16.47 5.36
CA PHE A 355 -15.76 15.35 6.26
C PHE A 355 -15.40 15.84 7.67
N ARG A 356 -16.15 15.33 8.64
CA ARG A 356 -15.87 15.50 10.06
C ARG A 356 -15.73 14.14 10.73
N ASN A 357 -14.58 13.87 11.34
CA ASN A 357 -14.41 12.71 12.20
C ASN A 357 -15.11 12.92 13.54
N ASP A 358 -15.39 11.79 14.19
CA ASP A 358 -15.97 11.68 15.53
C ASP A 358 -14.94 11.21 16.57
N TRP A 359 -13.65 11.50 16.36
CA TRP A 359 -12.57 10.97 17.19
C TRP A 359 -12.50 11.68 18.55
N ASP A 360 -12.88 10.97 19.62
CA ASP A 360 -12.94 11.51 20.98
C ASP A 360 -11.60 12.05 21.50
N VAL A 361 -10.49 11.41 21.12
CA VAL A 361 -9.13 11.84 21.49
C VAL A 361 -8.79 13.24 20.98
N LEU A 362 -9.52 13.74 19.97
CA LEU A 362 -9.37 15.08 19.43
C LEU A 362 -10.28 16.13 20.10
N ARG A 363 -11.04 15.77 21.13
CA ARG A 363 -11.88 16.75 21.86
C ARG A 363 -11.04 17.70 22.71
N ASP A 364 -9.87 17.26 23.19
CA ASP A 364 -8.94 18.12 23.93
C ASP A 364 -8.13 19.01 22.97
N THR A 365 -8.70 20.17 22.64
CA THR A 365 -8.08 21.13 21.72
C THR A 365 -6.76 21.71 22.23
N SER A 366 -6.46 21.59 23.53
CA SER A 366 -5.19 22.07 24.09
C SER A 366 -4.03 21.15 23.69
N LYS A 367 -4.21 19.83 23.84
CA LYS A 367 -3.25 18.81 23.42
C LYS A 367 -2.99 18.85 21.92
N ILE A 368 -4.03 19.04 21.12
CA ILE A 368 -3.91 19.20 19.67
C ILE A 368 -3.09 20.43 19.31
N ARG A 369 -3.36 21.58 19.95
CA ARG A 369 -2.60 22.81 19.71
C ARG A 369 -1.12 22.64 20.02
N VAL A 370 -0.79 21.98 21.13
CA VAL A 370 0.60 21.64 21.50
C VAL A 370 1.23 20.73 20.46
N PHE A 371 0.54 19.66 20.06
CA PHE A 371 1.01 18.73 19.04
C PHE A 371 1.25 19.42 17.69
N LEU A 372 0.31 20.23 17.21
CA LEU A 372 0.45 20.97 15.96
C LEU A 372 1.59 21.99 16.02
N LYS A 373 1.82 22.63 17.17
CA LYS A 373 2.99 23.51 17.37
C LYS A 373 4.29 22.72 17.24
N ARG A 374 4.39 21.54 17.85
CA ARG A 374 5.55 20.63 17.72
C ARG A 374 5.75 20.17 16.28
N ALA A 375 4.69 19.68 15.62
CA ALA A 375 4.75 19.19 14.26
C ALA A 375 5.24 20.28 13.28
N ARG A 376 4.76 21.52 13.44
CA ARG A 376 5.21 22.66 12.62
C ARG A 376 6.66 23.06 12.87
N ALA A 377 7.14 22.92 14.11
CA ALA A 377 8.53 23.18 14.44
C ALA A 377 9.47 22.14 13.79
N LEU A 378 9.05 20.87 13.77
CA LEU A 378 9.79 19.78 13.12
C LEU A 378 9.74 19.84 11.60
N TRP A 379 8.60 20.24 11.03
CA TRP A 379 8.33 20.19 9.58
C TRP A 379 7.82 21.55 9.06
N PRO A 380 8.68 22.59 9.02
CA PRO A 380 8.27 23.95 8.66
C PRO A 380 7.74 24.05 7.22
N ASN A 381 8.22 23.21 6.30
CA ASN A 381 7.78 23.22 4.90
C ASN A 381 6.36 22.68 4.70
N ASP A 382 5.85 21.88 5.64
CA ASP A 382 4.48 21.34 5.59
C ASP A 382 3.47 22.23 6.34
N ARG A 383 3.95 23.29 7.03
CA ARG A 383 3.18 24.17 7.92
C ARG A 383 1.93 24.76 7.27
N ALA A 384 2.02 25.22 6.02
CA ALA A 384 0.93 25.88 5.32
C ALA A 384 -0.16 24.90 4.83
N ARG A 385 0.15 23.59 4.77
CA ARG A 385 -0.73 22.59 4.17
C ARG A 385 -1.54 21.79 5.18
N ILE A 386 -1.19 21.90 6.47
CA ILE A 386 -1.88 21.18 7.55
C ILE A 386 -3.22 21.86 7.87
N ILE A 387 -4.29 21.07 7.80
CA ILE A 387 -5.64 21.45 8.20
C ILE A 387 -5.67 21.69 9.71
N GLN A 388 -6.09 22.88 10.12
CA GLN A 388 -6.09 23.28 11.53
C GLN A 388 -7.23 22.68 12.35
N ASP A 389 -8.40 22.58 11.73
CA ASP A 389 -9.55 21.93 12.34
C ASP A 389 -9.31 20.42 12.36
N SER A 390 -9.05 19.88 13.55
CA SER A 390 -8.76 18.47 13.76
C SER A 390 -9.96 17.57 13.50
N GLN A 391 -11.18 18.12 13.54
CA GLN A 391 -12.37 17.37 13.13
C GLN A 391 -12.35 17.07 11.63
N ARG A 392 -11.61 17.82 10.82
CA ARG A 392 -11.52 17.57 9.37
C ARG A 392 -10.46 16.55 8.97
N TRP A 393 -9.80 15.92 9.94
CA TRP A 393 -8.79 14.90 9.68
C TRP A 393 -9.43 13.54 9.44
N TRP A 394 -8.78 12.67 8.69
CA TRP A 394 -9.24 11.30 8.44
C TRP A 394 -8.08 10.30 8.54
N SER A 395 -8.39 9.01 8.63
CA SER A 395 -7.38 7.96 8.80
C SER A 395 -7.08 7.23 7.49
N ASN A 396 -5.88 6.67 7.42
CA ASN A 396 -5.49 5.61 6.50
C ASN A 396 -4.64 4.61 7.30
N GLY A 397 -5.31 3.66 7.95
CA GLY A 397 -4.68 2.80 8.96
C GLY A 397 -4.09 3.62 10.10
N CYS A 398 -2.82 3.39 10.42
CA CYS A 398 -2.12 4.14 11.48
C CYS A 398 -1.80 5.60 11.10
N LEU A 399 -2.00 6.02 9.85
CA LEU A 399 -1.72 7.40 9.44
C LEU A 399 -2.90 8.32 9.71
N VAL A 400 -2.58 9.49 10.23
CA VAL A 400 -3.50 10.63 10.26
C VAL A 400 -3.26 11.46 9.00
N CYS A 401 -4.34 11.64 8.24
CA CYS A 401 -4.37 12.45 7.04
C CYS A 401 -4.99 13.79 7.39
N ASN A 402 -4.14 14.81 7.46
CA ASN A 402 -4.51 16.17 7.84
C ASN A 402 -3.90 17.22 6.91
N VAL A 403 -3.45 16.78 5.74
CA VAL A 403 -2.94 17.63 4.68
C VAL A 403 -3.84 17.43 3.47
N MET A 404 -4.46 18.51 2.99
CA MET A 404 -5.24 18.42 1.76
C MET A 404 -4.31 18.13 0.58
N PRO A 405 -4.63 17.13 -0.26
CA PRO A 405 -3.88 16.93 -1.50
C PRO A 405 -4.05 18.13 -2.44
N SER A 406 -3.24 18.20 -3.51
CA SER A 406 -3.40 19.23 -4.55
C SER A 406 -4.77 19.20 -5.24
N GLY A 407 -5.42 18.04 -5.24
CA GLY A 407 -6.83 17.87 -5.57
C GLY A 407 -7.63 17.30 -4.39
N VAL A 408 -8.94 17.14 -4.56
CA VAL A 408 -9.86 16.73 -3.48
C VAL A 408 -9.51 15.37 -2.87
N TRP A 409 -8.99 14.45 -3.70
CA TRP A 409 -8.69 13.09 -3.30
C TRP A 409 -7.23 12.63 -3.56
N GLY A 410 -6.50 13.35 -4.41
CA GLY A 410 -5.18 12.93 -4.90
C GLY A 410 -5.32 11.88 -6.00
N GLU A 411 -5.10 12.29 -7.25
CA GLU A 411 -5.41 11.53 -8.47
C GLU A 411 -4.42 10.42 -8.82
N SER A 412 -3.38 10.23 -8.01
CA SER A 412 -2.37 9.19 -8.22
C SER A 412 -3.03 7.82 -8.41
N MET A 413 -2.58 7.05 -9.39
CA MET A 413 -3.04 5.68 -9.67
C MET A 413 -4.49 5.55 -10.18
N MET A 414 -5.25 6.65 -10.36
CA MET A 414 -6.62 6.57 -10.90
C MET A 414 -6.70 6.01 -12.32
N PRO A 415 -5.82 6.41 -13.27
CA PRO A 415 -5.81 5.82 -14.60
C PRO A 415 -5.61 4.30 -14.57
N GLU A 416 -4.71 3.82 -13.74
CA GLU A 416 -4.34 2.41 -13.62
C GLU A 416 -5.45 1.59 -12.97
N ILE A 417 -6.12 2.11 -11.93
CA ILE A 417 -7.31 1.46 -11.36
C ILE A 417 -8.42 1.36 -12.40
N TYR A 418 -8.71 2.46 -13.11
CA TYR A 418 -9.75 2.47 -14.15
C TYR A 418 -9.45 1.46 -15.25
N GLN A 419 -8.21 1.43 -15.74
CA GLN A 419 -7.79 0.53 -16.80
C GLN A 419 -7.88 -0.94 -16.34
N LEU A 420 -7.42 -1.26 -15.13
CA LEU A 420 -7.52 -2.60 -14.57
C LEU A 420 -8.97 -3.08 -14.45
N VAL A 421 -9.86 -2.22 -13.92
CA VAL A 421 -11.31 -2.51 -13.83
C VAL A 421 -11.91 -2.73 -15.21
N MET A 422 -11.55 -1.91 -16.19
CA MET A 422 -12.06 -2.01 -17.55
C MET A 422 -11.66 -3.33 -18.21
N GLU A 423 -10.39 -3.74 -18.11
CA GLU A 423 -9.91 -5.00 -18.71
C GLU A 423 -10.45 -6.23 -17.95
N ALA A 424 -10.50 -6.18 -16.62
CA ALA A 424 -11.12 -7.24 -15.82
C ALA A 424 -12.61 -7.41 -16.14
N GLY A 425 -13.33 -6.32 -16.37
CA GLY A 425 -14.72 -6.35 -16.83
C GLY A 425 -14.88 -7.12 -18.15
N LYS A 426 -14.06 -6.82 -19.15
CA LYS A 426 -14.08 -7.56 -20.45
C LYS A 426 -13.82 -9.05 -20.26
N LEU A 427 -12.86 -9.42 -19.41
CA LEU A 427 -12.54 -10.83 -19.12
C LEU A 427 -13.69 -11.54 -18.41
N LEU A 428 -14.36 -10.86 -17.47
CA LEU A 428 -15.54 -11.37 -16.79
C LEU A 428 -16.63 -11.75 -17.80
N ALA A 429 -16.83 -10.94 -18.83
CA ALA A 429 -17.84 -11.15 -19.86
C ALA A 429 -17.56 -12.25 -20.90
N ILE A 430 -16.30 -12.63 -21.12
CA ILE A 430 -15.94 -13.70 -22.07
C ILE A 430 -16.19 -15.08 -21.44
N THR A 431 -16.33 -15.13 -20.11
CA THR A 431 -16.31 -16.35 -19.31
C THR A 431 -17.64 -16.63 -18.60
N THR A 432 -18.62 -15.77 -18.84
CA THR A 432 -20.05 -15.88 -18.51
C THR A 432 -20.82 -16.03 -19.81
#